data_AF-A0A958NN05-F1
#
_entry.id   AF-A0A958NN05-F1
#
_cell.length_a   1.000
_cell.length_b   1.000
_cell.length_c   1.000
_cell.angle_alpha   90.00
_cell.angle_beta   90.00
_cell.angle_gamma   90.00
#
_symmetry.space_group_name_H-M   'P 1'
#
loop_
_entity.id
_entity.type
_entity.pdbx_description
1 polymer ?
#
loop_
_entity_poly.entity_id
_entity_poly.type
_entity_poly.pdbx_seq_one_letter_code
_entity_poly.pdbx_strand_id
1 'polypeptide(L)' 'MKQVDIKDLSVDDLTEKLLEQQELLSKLKLNHAVSPIENPMQIRQARKTVARLSTELRKRELQAK' A
#
# COMPACT_ATOMS: atom_id res chain seq x y z
N MET A 1 -3.11 -7.60 -3.17
CA MET A 1 -2.79 -7.25 -4.57
C MET A 1 -1.55 -7.98 -5.04
N LYS A 2 -1.64 -8.61 -6.21
CA LYS A 2 -0.47 -9.12 -6.93
C LYS A 2 0.16 -7.94 -7.67
N GLN A 3 1.45 -8.08 -8.01
CA GLN A 3 2.18 -7.01 -8.70
C GLN A 3 1.69 -6.77 -10.13
N VAL A 4 0.99 -7.76 -10.71
CA VAL A 4 0.38 -7.67 -12.04
C VAL A 4 -0.75 -6.65 -12.02
N ASP A 5 -1.69 -6.77 -11.07
CA ASP A 5 -2.81 -5.85 -10.86
C ASP A 5 -2.40 -4.38 -10.63
N ILE A 6 -1.17 -4.14 -10.18
CA ILE A 6 -0.65 -2.79 -9.88
C ILE A 6 -0.15 -2.10 -11.16
N LYS A 7 0.30 -2.86 -12.16
CA LYS A 7 0.81 -2.29 -13.42
C LYS A 7 -0.29 -1.77 -14.32
N ASP A 8 -1.48 -2.37 -14.25
CA ASP A 8 -2.63 -2.05 -15.09
C ASP A 8 -3.38 -0.77 -14.66
N LEU A 9 -3.01 -0.18 -13.51
CA LEU A 9 -3.64 1.02 -12.96
C LEU A 9 -3.05 2.31 -13.53
N SER A 10 -3.88 3.36 -13.66
CA SER A 10 -3.40 4.69 -14.01
C SER A 10 -2.50 5.27 -12.91
N VAL A 11 -1.71 6.30 -13.22
CA VAL A 11 -0.88 6.99 -12.23
C VAL A 11 -1.75 7.61 -11.14
N ASP A 12 -2.89 8.18 -11.52
CA ASP A 12 -3.85 8.79 -10.59
C ASP A 12 -4.52 7.74 -9.69
N ASP A 13 -4.94 6.61 -10.26
CA ASP A 13 -5.50 5.51 -9.46
C ASP A 13 -4.48 4.91 -8.47
N LEU A 14 -3.19 4.92 -8.84
CA LEU A 14 -2.12 4.43 -7.97
C LEU A 14 -1.87 5.37 -6.78
N THR A 15 -1.97 6.69 -6.98
CA THR A 15 -1.79 7.66 -5.89
C THR A 15 -2.97 7.62 -4.93
N GLU A 16 -4.20 7.56 -5.45
CA GLU A 16 -5.41 7.42 -4.63
C GLU A 16 -5.38 6.14 -3.79
N LYS A 17 -5.07 4.99 -4.42
CA LYS A 17 -4.94 3.71 -3.68
C LYS A 17 -3.80 3.72 -2.69
N LEU A 18 -2.70 4.41 -2.97
CA LEU A 18 -1.60 4.52 -2.02
C LEU A 18 -2.03 5.25 -0.75
N LEU A 19 -2.75 6.36 -0.88
CA LEU A 19 -3.28 7.13 0.25
C LEU A 19 -4.24 6.28 1.09
N GLU A 20 -5.20 5.62 0.44
CA GLU A 20 -6.18 4.76 1.13
C GLU A 20 -5.48 3.62 1.89
N GLN A 21 -4.50 2.96 1.28
CA GLN A 21 -3.75 1.87 1.91
C GLN A 21 -2.83 2.37 3.05
N GLN A 22 -2.32 3.60 2.97
CA GLN A 22 -1.56 4.23 4.06
C GLN A 22 -2.43 4.57 5.27
N GLU A 23 -3.64 5.08 5.04
CA GLU A 23 -4.61 5.30 6.11
C GLU A 23 -5.01 3.99 6.77
N LEU A 24 -5.30 2.95 5.97
CA LEU A 24 -5.62 1.63 6.47
C LEU A 24 -4.48 1.05 7.32
N LEU A 25 -3.23 1.16 6.85
CA LEU A 25 -2.05 0.72 7.61
C LEU A 25 -1.92 1.45 8.94
N SER A 26 -2.18 2.77 8.96
CA SER A 26 -2.11 3.59 10.16
C SER A 26 -3.19 3.19 11.15
N LYS A 27 -4.43 3.02 10.70
CA LYS A 27 -5.56 2.51 11.51
C LYS A 27 -5.24 1.13 12.09
N LEU A 28 -4.71 0.20 11.29
CA LEU A 28 -4.34 -1.14 11.76
C LEU A 28 -3.23 -1.11 12.81
N LYS A 29 -2.23 -0.23 12.67
CA LYS A 29 -1.16 -0.06 13.67
C LYS A 29 -1.70 0.51 14.97
N LEU A 30 -2.55 1.53 14.90
CA LEU A 30 -3.19 2.13 16.08
C LEU A 30 -4.08 1.11 16.80
N ASN A 31 -4.90 0.38 16.05
CA ASN A 31 -5.74 -0.67 16.60
C ASN A 31 -4.90 -1.76 17.28
N HIS A 32 -3.80 -2.21 16.67
CA HIS A 32 -2.90 -3.20 17.27
C HIS A 32 -2.19 -2.71 18.53
N ALA A 33 -1.89 -1.41 18.60
CA ALA A 33 -1.28 -0.80 19.78
C ALA A 33 -2.26 -0.69 20.96
N VAL A 34 -3.56 -0.50 20.68
CA VAL A 34 -4.61 -0.41 21.71
C VAL A 34 -5.08 -1.80 22.14
N SER A 35 -5.22 -2.74 21.20
CA SER A 35 -5.64 -4.11 21.47
C SER A 35 -4.94 -5.07 20.51
N PRO A 36 -4.41 -6.21 20.98
CA PRO A 36 -3.78 -7.18 20.11
C PRO A 36 -4.78 -7.68 19.05
N ILE A 37 -4.57 -7.24 17.80
CA ILE A 37 -5.30 -7.71 16.62
C ILE A 37 -5.19 -9.24 16.48
N GLU A 38 -6.32 -9.88 16.18
CA GLU A 38 -6.43 -11.34 15.97
C GLU A 38 -5.48 -11.87 14.90
N ASN A 39 -5.21 -11.08 13.85
CA ASN A 39 -4.31 -11.48 12.77
C ASN A 39 -3.26 -10.41 12.40
N PRO A 40 -2.07 -10.45 13.03
CA PRO A 40 -0.96 -9.55 12.73
C PRO A 40 -0.46 -9.62 11.27
N MET A 41 -0.76 -10.72 10.55
CA MET A 41 -0.37 -10.85 9.13
C MET A 41 -1.05 -9.81 8.24
N GLN A 42 -2.20 -9.28 8.64
CA GLN A 42 -2.88 -8.20 7.92
C GLN A 42 -2.03 -6.94 7.86
N ILE A 43 -1.36 -6.57 8.97
CA ILE A 43 -0.44 -5.43 9.02
C ILE A 43 0.73 -5.65 8.06
N ARG A 44 1.30 -6.86 8.06
CA ARG A 44 2.39 -7.23 7.15
C ARG A 44 1.94 -7.13 5.69
N GLN A 45 0.74 -7.61 5.37
CA GLN A 45 0.20 -7.60 4.02
C GLN A 45 -0.09 -6.17 3.54
N ALA A 46 -0.74 -5.34 4.35
CA ALA A 46 -0.99 -3.92 4.07
C ALA A 46 0.32 -3.17 3.80
N ARG A 47 1.33 -3.38 4.66
CA ARG A 47 2.65 -2.76 4.53
C ARG A 47 3.36 -3.17 3.23
N LYS A 48 3.20 -4.43 2.80
CA LYS A 48 3.73 -4.92 1.52
C LYS A 48 2.99 -4.33 0.32
N THR A 49 1.69 -4.11 0.42
CA THR A 49 0.88 -3.46 -0.63
C THR A 49 1.33 -2.01 -0.82
N VAL A 50 1.46 -1.23 0.26
CA VAL A 50 1.94 0.17 0.20
C VAL A 50 3.32 0.23 -0.47
N ALA A 51 4.27 -0.61 -0.04
CA ALA A 51 5.62 -0.62 -0.62
C ALA A 51 5.61 -0.91 -2.14
N ARG A 52 4.72 -1.79 -2.61
CA ARG A 52 4.58 -2.10 -4.04
C ARG A 52 4.02 -0.93 -4.83
N LEU A 53 3.00 -0.25 -4.31
CA LEU A 53 2.41 0.95 -4.92
C LEU A 53 3.45 2.07 -5.03
N SER A 54 4.19 2.35 -3.94
CA SER A 54 5.27 3.35 -3.94
C SER A 54 6.38 3.02 -4.94
N THR A 55 6.75 1.74 -5.05
CA THR A 55 7.81 1.30 -5.97
C THR A 55 7.39 1.50 -7.43
N GLU A 56 6.15 1.18 -7.77
CA GLU A 56 5.66 1.35 -9.16
C GLU A 56 5.56 2.84 -9.53
N LEU A 57 5.04 3.70 -8.63
CA LEU A 57 5.04 5.15 -8.84
C LEU A 57 6.46 5.67 -9.08
N ARG A 58 7.42 5.29 -8.22
CA ARG A 58 8.81 5.70 -8.38
C ARG A 58 9.43 5.20 -9.68
N LYS A 59 9.08 3.99 -10.11
CA LYS A 59 9.54 3.43 -11.38
C LYS A 59 9.02 4.24 -12.57
N ARG A 60 7.74 4.65 -12.55
CA ARG A 60 7.15 5.51 -13.59
C ARG A 60 7.80 6.89 -13.63
N GLU A 61 8.04 7.50 -12.47
CA GLU A 61 8.78 8.77 -12.37
C GLU A 61 10.19 8.68 -12.98
N LEU A 62 10.90 7.58 -12.74
CA LEU A 62 12.25 7.38 -13.28
C LEU A 62 12.25 7.06 -14.78
N GLN A 63 11.18 6.49 -15.32
CA GLN A 63 11.02 6.23 -16.76
C GLN A 63 10.57 7.46 -17.56
N ALA A 64 9.86 8.40 -16.91
CA ALA A 64 9.45 9.66 -17.50
C ALA A 64 10.58 10.71 -17.55
N LYS A 65 11.78 10.36 -17.08
CA LYS A 65 12.96 11.22 -16.98
C LYS A 65 14.04 10.77 -17.97
#